data_AF-A0A3D1BIG0-F1
#
_entry.id   AF-A0A3D1BIG0-F1
#
_cell.length_a   1.000
_cell.length_b   1.000
_cell.length_c   1.000
_cell.angle_alpha   90.00
_cell.angle_beta   90.00
_cell.angle_gamma   90.00
#
_symmetry.space_group_name_H-M   'P 1'
#
loop_
_entity.id
_entity.type
_entity.pdbx_description
1 polymer ?
#
loop_
_entity_poly.entity_id
_entity_poly.type
_entity_poly.pdbx_seq_one_letter_code
_entity_poly.pdbx_strand_id
1 'polypeptide(L)'
;MAIKKSILYSSLWASCDELRGSMDASQYKDYVLILLFVKYVTDKYKADPRSLIFVPEDGSFDAMVKAKGSKDIGDRINKIIGKLAEENDLKGVIDVADFNDDTKLGKGKDMVDRLTNLIAIFENPQLDFSRNKAGGDDLLGDAYEYLMKHFATESGKSKGQFYTPSEVSTVIARIIGVANAKSKDTTLYDPTCGSGSLLLKAVDQSPVGLTIYGQEKDNATVALAKMNMILHDQPTADIH
;
A
#
# COMPACT_ATOMS: atom_id res chain seq x y z
N MET A 1 -12.44 -0.10 -17.80
CA MET A 1 -13.60 -0.65 -17.06
C MET A 1 -13.24 -0.53 -15.59
N ALA A 2 -14.17 -0.17 -14.71
CA ALA A 2 -13.82 -0.07 -13.27
C ALA A 2 -13.34 -1.43 -12.75
N ILE A 3 -12.29 -1.42 -11.92
CA ILE A 3 -11.77 -2.65 -11.29
C ILE A 3 -12.87 -3.26 -10.43
N LYS A 4 -13.06 -4.58 -10.55
CA LYS A 4 -14.02 -5.30 -9.69
C LYS A 4 -13.34 -5.63 -8.36
N LYS A 5 -14.00 -5.26 -7.25
CA LYS A 5 -13.58 -5.60 -5.87
C LYS A 5 -13.23 -7.07 -5.69
N SER A 6 -14.03 -7.96 -6.29
CA SER A 6 -13.80 -9.40 -6.24
C SER A 6 -12.48 -9.82 -6.90
N ILE A 7 -12.10 -9.19 -8.02
CA ILE A 7 -10.86 -9.49 -8.73
C ILE A 7 -9.66 -9.01 -7.92
N LEU A 8 -9.71 -7.76 -7.43
CA LEU A 8 -8.67 -7.20 -6.56
C LEU A 8 -8.43 -8.11 -5.35
N TYR A 9 -9.49 -8.46 -4.61
CA TYR A 9 -9.37 -9.36 -3.47
C TYR A 9 -8.87 -10.74 -3.83
N SER A 10 -9.33 -11.34 -4.93
CA SER A 10 -8.83 -12.64 -5.36
C SER A 10 -7.35 -12.63 -5.73
N SER A 11 -6.86 -11.55 -6.36
CA SER A 11 -5.44 -11.40 -6.71
C SER A 11 -4.58 -11.17 -5.48
N LEU A 12 -5.05 -10.38 -4.51
CA LEU A 12 -4.36 -10.18 -3.25
C LEU A 12 -4.25 -11.51 -2.49
N TRP A 13 -5.32 -12.29 -2.45
CA TRP A 13 -5.32 -13.63 -1.86
C TRP A 13 -4.40 -14.62 -2.57
N ALA A 14 -4.42 -14.64 -3.90
CA ALA A 14 -3.50 -15.46 -4.67
C ALA A 14 -2.03 -15.10 -4.40
N SER A 15 -1.74 -13.81 -4.18
CA SER A 15 -0.38 -13.35 -3.82
C SER A 15 0.03 -13.84 -2.44
N CYS A 16 -0.89 -13.83 -1.46
CA CYS A 16 -0.66 -14.43 -0.15
C CYS A 16 -0.42 -15.93 -0.25
N ASP A 17 -1.21 -16.64 -1.07
CA ASP A 17 -1.09 -18.10 -1.26
C ASP A 17 0.26 -18.48 -1.89
N GLU A 18 0.74 -17.70 -2.86
CA GLU A 18 2.06 -17.90 -3.47
C GLU A 18 3.18 -17.79 -2.43
N LEU A 19 3.06 -16.89 -1.46
CA LEU A 19 4.03 -16.67 -0.38
C LEU A 19 3.84 -17.58 0.84
N ARG A 20 2.68 -18.21 0.98
CA ARG A 20 2.35 -19.06 2.13
C ARG A 20 3.23 -20.30 2.16
N GLY A 21 3.65 -20.69 3.37
CA GLY A 21 4.42 -21.90 3.63
C GLY A 21 5.91 -21.65 3.82
N SER A 22 6.52 -20.74 3.05
CA SER A 22 7.89 -20.29 3.29
C SER A 22 7.99 -19.14 4.28
N MET A 23 6.86 -18.47 4.56
CA MET A 23 6.77 -17.28 5.42
C MET A 23 5.47 -17.29 6.25
N ASP A 24 5.49 -16.62 7.40
CA ASP A 24 4.27 -16.35 8.17
C ASP A 24 3.54 -15.07 7.71
N ALA A 25 2.28 -14.91 8.12
CA ALA A 25 1.42 -13.77 7.74
C ALA A 25 1.97 -12.39 8.12
N SER A 26 2.75 -12.32 9.19
CA SER A 26 3.37 -11.06 9.61
C SER A 26 4.54 -10.65 8.71
N GLN A 27 5.08 -11.60 7.93
CA GLN A 27 6.21 -11.36 7.03
C GLN A 27 5.75 -11.17 5.58
N TYR A 28 4.87 -12.04 5.06
CA TYR A 28 4.52 -11.97 3.64
C TYR A 28 3.61 -10.78 3.32
N LYS A 29 2.95 -10.18 4.32
CA LYS A 29 2.15 -8.95 4.16
C LYS A 29 2.96 -7.82 3.50
N ASP A 30 4.22 -7.64 3.86
CA ASP A 30 5.00 -6.48 3.44
C ASP A 30 5.26 -6.57 1.92
N TYR A 31 5.58 -7.77 1.44
CA TYR A 31 5.78 -8.06 0.01
C TYR A 31 4.53 -7.80 -0.82
N VAL A 32 3.37 -8.28 -0.36
CA VAL A 32 2.09 -8.11 -1.08
C VAL A 32 1.67 -6.63 -1.12
N LEU A 33 1.78 -5.93 0.01
CA LEU A 33 1.41 -4.52 0.11
C LEU A 33 2.34 -3.62 -0.72
N ILE A 34 3.65 -3.90 -0.73
CA ILE A 34 4.63 -3.16 -1.54
C ILE A 34 4.37 -3.39 -3.04
N LEU A 35 4.14 -4.63 -3.49
CA LEU A 35 3.83 -4.91 -4.90
C LEU A 35 2.54 -4.20 -5.34
N LEU A 36 1.50 -4.22 -4.50
CA LEU A 36 0.26 -3.49 -4.75
C LEU A 36 0.52 -1.99 -4.88
N PHE A 37 1.30 -1.42 -3.97
CA PHE A 37 1.66 -0.01 -3.96
C PHE A 37 2.41 0.38 -5.25
N VAL A 38 3.47 -0.35 -5.61
CA VAL A 38 4.28 -0.08 -6.81
C VAL A 38 3.42 -0.18 -8.07
N LYS A 39 2.55 -1.19 -8.16
CA LYS A 39 1.60 -1.33 -9.28
C LYS A 39 0.68 -0.12 -9.38
N TYR A 40 0.09 0.30 -8.27
CA TYR A 40 -0.82 1.44 -8.23
C TYR A 40 -0.15 2.73 -8.69
N VAL A 41 0.98 3.10 -8.07
CA VAL A 41 1.63 4.38 -8.40
C VAL A 41 2.15 4.39 -9.84
N THR A 42 2.62 3.24 -10.35
CA THR A 42 3.03 3.09 -11.75
C THR A 42 1.86 3.36 -12.70
N ASP A 43 0.72 2.74 -12.45
CA ASP A 43 -0.47 2.92 -13.28
C ASP A 43 -1.03 4.34 -13.20
N LYS A 44 -1.07 4.94 -12.00
CA LYS A 44 -1.54 6.32 -11.81
C LYS A 44 -0.62 7.31 -12.53
N TYR A 45 0.70 7.12 -12.42
CA TYR A 45 1.67 7.98 -13.09
C TYR A 45 1.58 7.90 -14.62
N LYS A 46 1.30 6.71 -15.18
CA LYS A 46 1.03 6.57 -16.63
C LYS A 46 -0.23 7.31 -17.08
N ALA A 47 -1.26 7.34 -16.23
CA ALA A 47 -2.51 8.01 -16.52
C ALA A 47 -2.39 9.54 -16.40
N ASP A 48 -1.68 9.99 -15.36
CA ASP A 48 -1.44 11.39 -15.07
C ASP A 48 0.02 11.60 -14.63
N PRO A 49 0.88 12.09 -15.54
CA PRO A 49 2.27 12.43 -15.23
C PRO A 49 2.42 13.58 -14.21
N ARG A 50 1.32 14.25 -13.82
CA ARG A 50 1.30 15.25 -12.74
C ARG A 50 1.03 14.64 -11.37
N SER A 51 0.90 13.32 -11.27
CA SER A 51 0.85 12.60 -10.00
C SER A 51 2.00 13.06 -9.08
N LEU A 52 1.69 13.21 -7.79
CA LEU A 52 2.67 13.62 -6.79
C LEU A 52 3.76 12.57 -6.54
N ILE A 53 3.49 11.32 -6.89
CA ILE A 53 4.48 10.26 -6.92
C ILE A 53 5.07 10.19 -8.33
N PHE A 54 6.36 10.50 -8.44
CA PHE A 54 7.14 10.37 -9.66
C PHE A 54 7.61 8.93 -9.83
N VAL A 55 7.34 8.31 -10.99
CA VAL A 55 7.75 6.92 -11.26
C VAL A 55 8.78 6.90 -12.38
N PRO A 56 10.07 6.70 -12.09
CA PRO A 56 11.09 6.56 -13.13
C PRO A 56 10.86 5.26 -13.92
N GLU A 57 11.30 5.21 -15.18
CA GLU A 57 11.08 4.05 -16.06
C GLU A 57 11.62 2.75 -15.43
N ASP A 58 12.78 2.83 -14.79
CA ASP A 58 13.47 1.74 -14.11
C ASP A 58 13.13 1.59 -12.62
N GLY A 59 12.18 2.38 -12.11
CA GLY A 59 11.53 2.24 -10.81
C GLY A 59 10.04 1.89 -10.91
N SER A 60 9.60 1.39 -12.07
CA SER A 60 8.19 1.11 -12.37
C SER A 60 7.84 -0.38 -12.21
N PHE A 61 6.54 -0.66 -12.07
CA PHE A 61 6.03 -2.04 -12.16
C PHE A 61 6.33 -2.69 -13.52
N ASP A 62 6.40 -1.90 -14.61
CA ASP A 62 6.80 -2.44 -15.93
C ASP A 62 8.24 -2.94 -15.92
N ALA A 63 9.13 -2.30 -15.18
CA ALA A 63 10.49 -2.78 -15.00
C ALA A 63 10.51 -4.14 -14.26
N MET A 64 9.59 -4.37 -13.32
CA MET A 64 9.43 -5.67 -12.65
C MET A 64 8.93 -6.73 -13.64
N VAL A 65 7.95 -6.39 -14.47
CA VAL A 65 7.46 -7.28 -15.54
C VAL A 65 8.58 -7.68 -16.49
N LYS A 66 9.45 -6.74 -16.89
CA LYS A 66 10.64 -7.00 -17.72
C LYS A 66 11.69 -7.87 -17.02
N ALA A 67 11.71 -7.90 -15.68
CA ALA A 67 12.66 -8.70 -14.90
C ALA A 67 12.25 -10.17 -14.72
N LYS A 68 10.98 -10.54 -14.99
CA LYS A 68 10.48 -11.93 -14.89
C LYS A 68 11.39 -12.94 -15.57
N GLY A 69 11.60 -14.09 -14.92
CA GLY A 69 12.47 -15.17 -15.42
C GLY A 69 13.98 -14.91 -15.34
N SER A 70 14.43 -13.72 -14.93
CA SER A 70 15.85 -13.43 -14.77
C SER A 70 16.43 -14.12 -13.53
N LYS A 71 17.67 -14.60 -13.61
CA LYS A 71 18.33 -15.30 -12.48
C LYS A 71 18.56 -14.40 -11.25
N ASP A 72 18.64 -13.10 -11.47
CA ASP A 72 18.86 -12.02 -10.51
C ASP A 72 17.57 -11.22 -10.23
N ILE A 73 16.40 -11.82 -10.45
CA ILE A 73 15.10 -11.13 -10.34
C ILE A 73 14.87 -10.48 -8.95
N GLY A 74 15.27 -11.14 -7.85
CA GLY A 74 15.12 -10.58 -6.50
C GLY A 74 15.90 -9.27 -6.32
N ASP A 75 17.19 -9.28 -6.68
CA ASP A 75 18.05 -8.08 -6.66
C ASP A 75 17.53 -6.97 -7.60
N ARG A 76 17.01 -7.34 -8.79
CA ARG A 76 16.39 -6.38 -9.70
C ARG A 76 15.16 -5.71 -9.08
N ILE A 77 14.26 -6.48 -8.47
CA ILE A 77 13.07 -5.93 -7.80
C ILE A 77 13.48 -4.97 -6.69
N ASN A 78 14.45 -5.36 -5.85
CA ASN A 78 14.98 -4.47 -4.79
C ASN A 78 15.52 -3.15 -5.36
N LYS A 79 16.26 -3.20 -6.46
CA LYS A 79 16.79 -1.99 -7.14
C LYS A 79 15.69 -1.12 -7.73
N ILE A 80 14.67 -1.72 -8.34
CA ILE A 80 13.51 -1.01 -8.91
C ILE A 80 12.78 -0.26 -7.79
N ILE A 81 12.44 -0.96 -6.70
CA ILE A 81 11.77 -0.36 -5.54
C ILE A 81 12.66 0.70 -4.90
N GLY A 82 13.96 0.44 -4.78
CA GLY A 82 14.92 1.38 -4.22
C GLY A 82 14.98 2.69 -4.99
N LYS A 83 14.91 2.67 -6.33
CA LYS A 83 14.86 3.89 -7.16
C LYS A 83 13.57 4.66 -6.97
N LEU A 84 12.43 3.97 -7.01
CA LEU A 84 11.13 4.57 -6.72
C LEU A 84 11.12 5.22 -5.33
N ALA A 85 11.71 4.56 -4.35
CA ALA A 85 11.77 5.04 -2.97
C ALA A 85 12.62 6.32 -2.84
N GLU A 86 13.74 6.38 -3.55
CA GLU A 86 14.67 7.52 -3.53
C GLU A 86 14.06 8.79 -4.10
N GLU A 87 13.42 8.67 -5.27
CA GLU A 87 12.84 9.82 -5.98
C GLU A 87 11.63 10.44 -5.26
N ASN A 88 11.04 9.73 -4.30
CA ASN A 88 9.78 10.11 -3.65
C ASN A 88 9.87 10.24 -2.12
N ASP A 89 11.08 10.22 -1.55
CA ASP A 89 11.28 10.23 -0.09
C ASP A 89 10.53 9.09 0.65
N LEU A 90 10.51 7.90 0.03
CA LEU A 90 9.90 6.67 0.54
C LEU A 90 10.94 5.62 0.95
N LYS A 91 12.20 6.04 1.20
CA LYS A 91 13.23 5.19 1.79
C LYS A 91 12.83 4.78 3.22
N GLY A 92 13.00 3.51 3.55
CA GLY A 92 12.49 2.91 4.78
C GLY A 92 10.96 2.76 4.81
N VAL A 93 10.25 3.07 3.72
CA VAL A 93 8.79 2.94 3.61
C VAL A 93 8.44 1.78 2.71
N ILE A 94 8.86 1.82 1.44
CA ILE A 94 8.49 0.81 0.44
C ILE A 94 9.60 -0.20 0.15
N ASP A 95 10.82 0.03 0.63
CA ASP A 95 12.01 -0.81 0.46
C ASP A 95 12.35 -1.63 1.71
N VAL A 96 11.37 -1.87 2.59
CA VAL A 96 11.53 -2.64 3.83
C VAL A 96 11.56 -4.16 3.63
N ALA A 97 11.04 -4.65 2.49
CA ALA A 97 11.01 -6.07 2.14
C ALA A 97 12.17 -6.43 1.19
N ASP A 98 12.90 -7.49 1.50
CA ASP A 98 14.00 -7.98 0.67
C ASP A 98 13.52 -9.09 -0.28
N PHE A 99 13.32 -8.74 -1.55
CA PHE A 99 12.90 -9.67 -2.60
C PHE A 99 14.01 -10.65 -3.03
N ASN A 100 15.22 -10.54 -2.48
CA ASN A 100 16.33 -11.46 -2.69
C ASN A 100 16.65 -12.32 -1.46
N ASP A 101 15.75 -12.34 -0.45
CA ASP A 101 15.90 -13.16 0.75
C ASP A 101 15.65 -14.64 0.44
N ASP A 102 16.73 -15.40 0.37
CA ASP A 102 16.69 -16.82 -0.01
C ASP A 102 16.10 -17.75 1.05
N THR A 103 15.99 -17.27 2.29
CA THR A 103 15.37 -18.01 3.40
C THR A 103 13.85 -17.94 3.33
N LYS A 104 13.32 -16.87 2.76
CA LYS A 104 11.89 -16.57 2.66
C LYS A 104 11.31 -16.90 1.29
N LEU A 105 12.08 -16.67 0.23
CA LEU A 105 11.60 -16.77 -1.15
C LEU A 105 12.17 -17.98 -1.91
N GLY A 106 13.02 -18.78 -1.27
CA GLY A 106 13.68 -19.94 -1.88
C GLY A 106 14.99 -19.58 -2.60
N LYS A 107 15.63 -20.55 -3.24
CA LYS A 107 16.93 -20.37 -3.91
C LYS A 107 16.83 -20.69 -5.40
N GLY A 108 17.66 -20.02 -6.20
CA GLY A 108 17.81 -20.32 -7.62
C GLY A 108 16.46 -20.31 -8.35
N LYS A 109 16.10 -21.44 -8.96
CA LYS A 109 14.87 -21.55 -9.75
C LYS A 109 13.61 -21.28 -8.93
N ASP A 110 13.56 -21.71 -7.67
CA ASP A 110 12.35 -21.55 -6.84
C ASP A 110 12.03 -20.07 -6.58
N MET A 111 13.05 -19.26 -6.29
CA MET A 111 12.89 -17.80 -6.15
C MET A 111 12.45 -17.16 -7.47
N VAL A 112 13.08 -17.57 -8.58
CA VAL A 112 12.74 -17.03 -9.90
C VAL A 112 11.29 -17.31 -10.25
N ASP A 113 10.84 -18.55 -10.06
CA ASP A 113 9.47 -18.96 -10.36
C ASP A 113 8.48 -18.23 -9.43
N ARG A 114 8.75 -18.19 -8.12
CA ARG A 114 7.91 -17.51 -7.11
C ARG A 114 7.73 -16.02 -7.41
N LEU A 115 8.82 -15.29 -7.63
CA LEU A 115 8.75 -13.86 -7.93
C LEU A 115 8.12 -13.59 -9.29
N THR A 116 8.35 -14.47 -10.27
CA THR A 116 7.69 -14.39 -11.59
C THR A 116 6.18 -14.57 -11.47
N ASN A 117 5.72 -15.53 -10.67
CA ASN A 117 4.30 -15.77 -10.40
C ASN A 117 3.67 -14.60 -9.67
N LEU A 118 4.34 -14.05 -8.64
CA LEU A 118 3.86 -12.89 -7.91
C LEU A 118 3.64 -11.68 -8.83
N ILE A 119 4.62 -11.35 -9.67
CA ILE A 119 4.47 -10.25 -10.63
C ILE A 119 3.32 -10.54 -11.60
N ALA A 120 3.17 -11.78 -12.08
CA ALA A 120 2.10 -12.15 -13.01
C ALA A 120 0.70 -11.99 -12.41
N ILE A 121 0.52 -12.18 -11.10
CA ILE A 121 -0.75 -11.95 -10.41
C ILE A 121 -1.19 -10.48 -10.53
N PHE A 122 -0.25 -9.55 -10.34
CA PHE A 122 -0.49 -8.10 -10.44
C PHE A 122 -0.46 -7.56 -11.88
N GLU A 123 0.12 -8.30 -12.83
CA GLU A 123 0.11 -7.97 -14.26
C GLU A 123 -1.26 -8.25 -14.92
N ASN A 124 -2.20 -8.86 -14.22
CA ASN A 124 -3.55 -9.11 -14.73
C ASN A 124 -4.18 -7.81 -15.28
N PRO A 125 -4.57 -7.73 -16.56
CA PRO A 125 -5.17 -6.53 -17.15
C PRO A 125 -6.47 -6.06 -16.47
N GLN A 126 -7.10 -6.91 -15.67
CA GLN A 126 -8.24 -6.54 -14.84
C GLN A 126 -7.85 -5.72 -13.58
N LEU A 127 -6.55 -5.65 -13.26
CA LEU A 127 -5.93 -4.81 -12.25
C LEU A 127 -5.23 -3.60 -12.91
N ASP A 128 -5.97 -2.89 -13.75
CA ASP A 128 -5.53 -1.65 -14.38
C ASP A 128 -6.03 -0.45 -13.57
N PHE A 129 -5.15 0.16 -12.77
CA PHE A 129 -5.44 1.31 -11.93
C PHE A 129 -5.37 2.64 -12.69
N SER A 130 -4.93 2.65 -13.95
CA SER A 130 -4.75 3.89 -14.75
C SER A 130 -6.07 4.57 -15.09
N ARG A 131 -7.19 3.84 -15.00
CA ARG A 131 -8.53 4.29 -15.41
C ARG A 131 -9.50 4.50 -14.26
N ASN A 132 -9.03 4.34 -13.02
CA ASN A 132 -9.86 4.60 -11.86
C ASN A 132 -9.99 6.12 -11.66
N LYS A 133 -11.23 6.62 -11.72
CA LYS A 133 -11.59 7.97 -11.25
C LYS A 133 -11.65 7.94 -9.72
N ALA A 134 -11.80 9.09 -9.06
CA ALA A 134 -11.90 9.26 -7.60
C ALA A 134 -12.58 8.10 -6.80
N GLY A 135 -13.71 7.55 -7.26
CA GLY A 135 -14.36 6.41 -6.57
C GLY A 135 -13.70 5.02 -6.73
N GLY A 136 -12.63 4.91 -7.51
CA GLY A 136 -11.80 3.70 -7.67
C GLY A 136 -10.49 3.76 -6.88
N ASP A 137 -10.08 4.96 -6.45
CA ASP A 137 -8.99 5.14 -5.48
C ASP A 137 -9.47 4.64 -4.10
N ASP A 138 -10.73 4.97 -3.74
CA ASP A 138 -11.43 4.40 -2.57
C ASP A 138 -11.41 2.85 -2.55
N LEU A 139 -11.59 2.21 -3.71
CA LEU A 139 -11.63 0.74 -3.79
C LEU A 139 -10.28 0.11 -3.45
N LEU A 140 -9.19 0.74 -3.87
CA LEU A 140 -7.85 0.24 -3.61
C LEU A 140 -7.45 0.50 -2.17
N GLY A 141 -7.72 1.71 -1.67
CA GLY A 141 -7.56 2.05 -0.27
C GLY A 141 -8.30 1.06 0.65
N ASP A 142 -9.59 0.83 0.38
CA ASP A 142 -10.41 -0.19 1.05
C ASP A 142 -9.78 -1.59 1.00
N ALA A 143 -9.10 -1.93 -0.10
CA ALA A 143 -8.47 -3.22 -0.25
C ALA A 143 -7.19 -3.37 0.54
N TYR A 144 -6.41 -2.29 0.60
CA TYR A 144 -5.26 -2.17 1.46
C TYR A 144 -5.68 -2.27 2.94
N GLU A 145 -6.71 -1.53 3.37
CA GLU A 145 -7.27 -1.63 4.73
C GLU A 145 -7.82 -3.02 5.06
N TYR A 146 -8.52 -3.65 4.10
CA TYR A 146 -9.00 -5.01 4.25
C TYR A 146 -7.86 -6.00 4.49
N LEU A 147 -6.77 -5.91 3.71
CA LEU A 147 -5.58 -6.74 3.91
C LEU A 147 -4.92 -6.49 5.26
N MET A 148 -4.74 -5.22 5.64
CA MET A 148 -4.17 -4.88 6.95
C MET A 148 -5.00 -5.47 8.09
N LYS A 149 -6.33 -5.34 8.03
CA LYS A 149 -7.26 -5.94 9.00
C LYS A 149 -7.14 -7.47 9.02
N HIS A 150 -7.04 -8.07 7.84
CA HIS A 150 -6.90 -9.51 7.70
C HIS A 150 -5.59 -10.01 8.35
N PHE A 151 -4.45 -9.38 8.06
CA PHE A 151 -3.16 -9.72 8.64
C PHE A 151 -3.08 -9.45 10.15
N ALA A 152 -3.72 -8.37 10.62
CA ALA A 152 -3.85 -8.13 12.06
C ALA A 152 -4.56 -9.30 12.75
N THR A 153 -5.63 -9.81 12.13
CA THR A 153 -6.42 -10.94 12.65
C THR A 153 -5.64 -12.25 12.63
N GLU A 154 -4.99 -12.59 11.50
CA GLU A 154 -4.20 -13.84 11.36
C GLU A 154 -2.97 -13.87 12.27
N SER A 155 -2.34 -12.73 12.55
CA SER A 155 -1.14 -12.68 13.39
C SER A 155 -1.37 -13.04 14.86
N GLY A 156 -2.63 -13.19 15.30
CA GLY A 156 -3.01 -13.51 16.67
C GLY A 156 -2.65 -12.44 17.71
N LYS A 157 -2.04 -11.32 17.29
CA LYS A 157 -1.71 -10.18 18.14
C LYS A 157 -2.88 -9.20 18.08
N SER A 158 -3.66 -9.10 19.17
CA SER A 158 -4.67 -8.04 19.34
C SER A 158 -3.97 -6.69 19.40
N LYS A 159 -3.79 -6.07 18.25
CA LYS A 159 -3.01 -4.85 18.09
C LYS A 159 -3.91 -3.77 17.51
N GLY A 160 -4.75 -3.20 18.38
CA GLY A 160 -5.47 -1.94 18.11
C GLY A 160 -4.54 -0.78 17.72
N GLN A 161 -3.22 -0.92 17.96
CA GLN A 161 -2.16 -0.04 17.44
C GLN A 161 -2.04 0.00 15.92
N PHE A 162 -2.55 -0.98 15.17
CA PHE A 162 -2.40 -1.00 13.72
C PHE A 162 -3.62 -0.50 12.98
N TYR A 163 -4.82 -0.77 13.50
CA TYR A 163 -6.06 -0.54 12.78
C TYR A 163 -7.20 -0.22 13.75
N THR A 164 -7.89 0.88 13.47
CA THR A 164 -9.16 1.24 14.13
C THR A 164 -10.31 0.88 13.18
N PRO A 165 -11.27 0.02 13.61
CA PRO A 165 -12.42 -0.34 12.77
C PRO A 165 -13.15 0.88 12.22
N SER A 166 -13.52 0.84 10.94
CA SER A 166 -14.13 1.97 10.21
C SER A 166 -15.38 2.51 10.91
N GLU A 167 -16.17 1.67 11.58
CA GLU A 167 -17.35 2.07 12.35
C GLU A 167 -16.96 2.94 13.55
N VAL A 168 -15.91 2.55 14.28
CA VAL A 168 -15.37 3.32 15.41
C VAL A 168 -14.79 4.64 14.91
N SER A 169 -14.01 4.59 13.82
CA SER A 169 -13.42 5.78 13.21
C SER A 169 -14.49 6.78 12.75
N THR A 170 -15.59 6.29 12.17
CA THR A 170 -16.73 7.12 11.75
C THR A 170 -17.42 7.80 12.94
N VAL A 171 -17.61 7.07 14.04
CA VAL A 171 -18.18 7.65 15.26
C VAL A 171 -17.28 8.74 15.82
N ILE A 172 -15.97 8.49 15.94
CA ILE A 172 -14.99 9.47 16.41
C ILE A 172 -15.02 10.72 15.53
N ALA A 173 -14.96 10.56 14.20
CA ALA A 173 -15.00 11.67 13.23
C ALA A 173 -16.24 12.56 13.43
N ARG A 174 -17.42 11.95 13.65
CA ARG A 174 -18.65 12.70 13.92
C ARG A 174 -18.61 13.46 15.25
N ILE A 175 -18.03 12.87 16.30
CA ILE A 175 -17.89 13.49 17.62
C ILE A 175 -17.00 14.73 17.55
N ILE A 176 -15.84 14.62 16.88
CA ILE A 176 -14.89 15.75 16.76
C ILE A 176 -15.36 16.80 15.74
N GLY A 177 -16.43 16.53 15.00
CA GLY A 177 -17.14 17.52 14.19
C GLY A 177 -16.44 17.91 12.89
N VAL A 178 -15.63 17.03 12.28
CA VAL A 178 -14.91 17.31 11.01
C VAL A 178 -15.85 17.72 9.86
N ALA A 179 -17.11 17.30 9.89
CA ALA A 179 -18.12 17.70 8.91
C ALA A 179 -18.40 19.22 8.91
N ASN A 180 -18.02 19.93 9.97
CA ASN A 180 -18.19 21.38 10.09
C ASN A 180 -16.99 22.17 9.54
N ALA A 181 -15.91 21.50 9.12
CA ALA A 181 -14.73 22.14 8.56
C ALA A 181 -15.09 23.00 7.34
N LYS A 182 -14.45 24.17 7.25
CA LYS A 182 -14.75 25.19 6.22
C LYS A 182 -13.66 25.32 5.16
N SER A 183 -12.44 24.91 5.47
CA SER A 183 -11.30 24.91 4.57
C SER A 183 -10.31 23.82 4.97
N LYS A 184 -9.34 23.54 4.08
CA LYS A 184 -8.20 22.65 4.36
C LYS A 184 -7.23 23.19 5.43
N ASP A 185 -7.40 24.43 5.89
CA ASP A 185 -6.65 24.99 7.02
C ASP A 185 -7.03 24.28 8.34
N THR A 186 -8.17 23.59 8.36
CA THR A 186 -8.52 22.71 9.48
C THR A 186 -7.61 21.49 9.46
N THR A 187 -6.85 21.33 10.53
CA THR A 187 -5.89 20.24 10.70
C THR A 187 -6.48 19.09 11.52
N LEU A 188 -6.18 17.86 11.13
CA LEU A 188 -6.47 16.65 11.90
C LEU A 188 -5.15 16.06 12.40
N TYR A 189 -5.07 15.76 13.70
CA TYR A 189 -3.87 15.19 14.31
C TYR A 189 -4.20 13.97 15.16
N ASP A 190 -3.45 12.88 14.97
CA ASP A 190 -3.49 11.68 15.80
C ASP A 190 -2.06 11.33 16.29
N PRO A 191 -1.76 11.45 17.59
CA PRO A 191 -0.41 11.22 18.13
C PRO A 191 -0.01 9.73 18.20
N THR A 192 -0.93 8.81 17.88
CA THR A 192 -0.70 7.36 17.87
C THR A 192 -1.47 6.73 16.72
N CYS A 193 -1.20 7.20 15.49
CA CYS A 193 -2.09 7.00 14.35
C CYS A 193 -2.13 5.57 13.81
N GLY A 194 -1.21 4.69 14.22
CA GLY A 194 -1.10 3.35 13.65
C GLY A 194 -0.93 3.43 12.14
N SER A 195 -1.71 2.66 11.37
CA SER A 195 -1.74 2.71 9.89
C SER A 195 -2.45 3.93 9.30
N GLY A 196 -2.91 4.88 10.14
CA GLY A 196 -3.59 6.09 9.69
C GLY A 196 -5.06 5.90 9.28
N SER A 197 -5.63 4.69 9.41
CA SER A 197 -7.04 4.42 9.07
C SER A 197 -8.06 5.35 9.74
N LEU A 198 -7.83 5.72 11.00
CA LEU A 198 -8.71 6.67 11.70
C LEU A 198 -8.66 8.06 11.04
N LEU A 199 -7.45 8.55 10.74
CA LEU A 199 -7.23 9.83 10.09
C LEU A 199 -7.91 9.88 8.72
N LEU A 200 -7.72 8.85 7.90
CA LEU A 200 -8.34 8.72 6.59
C LEU A 200 -9.87 8.74 6.69
N LYS A 201 -10.44 7.93 7.59
CA LYS A 201 -11.89 7.91 7.78
C LYS A 201 -12.44 9.25 8.24
N ALA A 202 -11.71 9.99 9.07
CA ALA A 202 -12.12 11.31 9.50
C ALA A 202 -12.06 12.33 8.35
N VAL A 203 -11.05 12.27 7.48
CA VAL A 203 -10.99 13.13 6.28
C VAL A 203 -12.13 12.84 5.31
N ASP A 204 -12.52 11.58 5.11
CA ASP A 204 -13.69 11.21 4.29
C ASP A 204 -15.00 11.87 4.75
N GLN A 205 -15.11 12.19 6.05
CA GLN A 205 -16.29 12.84 6.62
C GLN A 205 -16.24 14.37 6.49
N SER A 206 -15.14 14.95 5.99
CA SER A 206 -15.00 16.38 5.74
C SER A 206 -15.43 16.73 4.31
N PRO A 207 -16.36 17.69 4.10
CA PRO A 207 -16.78 18.10 2.77
C PRO A 207 -15.71 18.87 1.98
N VAL A 208 -14.68 19.36 2.66
CA VAL A 208 -13.64 20.25 2.10
C VAL A 208 -12.23 19.63 2.13
N GLY A 209 -12.11 18.38 2.60
CA GLY A 209 -10.83 17.77 2.97
C GLY A 209 -10.23 18.40 4.24
N LEU A 210 -9.10 17.89 4.72
CA LEU A 210 -8.37 18.39 5.89
C LEU A 210 -6.87 18.21 5.68
N THR A 211 -6.06 18.99 6.40
CA THR A 211 -4.61 18.73 6.47
C THR A 211 -4.34 17.68 7.55
N ILE A 212 -3.66 16.60 7.18
CA ILE A 212 -3.45 15.44 8.06
C ILE A 212 -2.05 15.47 8.67
N TYR A 213 -1.99 15.31 9.98
CA TYR A 213 -0.77 15.06 10.75
C TYR A 213 -0.96 13.77 11.56
N GLY A 214 0.09 12.97 11.69
CA GLY A 214 0.06 11.75 12.50
C GLY A 214 1.42 11.42 13.07
N GLN A 215 1.41 10.76 14.24
CA GLN A 215 2.62 10.24 14.86
C GLN A 215 2.45 8.75 15.16
N GLU A 216 3.50 7.96 14.90
CA GLU A 216 3.56 6.55 15.27
C GLU A 216 4.97 6.17 15.73
N LYS A 217 5.05 5.36 16.78
CA LYS A 217 6.32 4.97 17.39
C LYS A 217 7.07 3.93 16.57
N ASP A 218 6.34 3.01 15.95
CA ASP A 218 6.90 1.89 15.20
C ASP A 218 7.14 2.25 13.73
N ASN A 219 8.41 2.27 13.30
CA ASN A 219 8.80 2.67 11.94
C ASN A 219 8.12 1.83 10.84
N ALA A 220 7.93 0.52 11.08
CA ALA A 220 7.23 -0.33 10.11
C ALA A 220 5.75 0.07 9.98
N THR A 221 5.14 0.55 11.07
CA THR A 221 3.76 1.06 11.07
C THR A 221 3.67 2.46 10.45
N VAL A 222 4.66 3.33 10.67
CA VAL A 222 4.80 4.60 9.94
C VAL A 222 4.85 4.35 8.44
N ALA A 223 5.61 3.36 7.99
CA ALA A 223 5.69 2.98 6.59
C ALA A 223 4.32 2.56 6.01
N LEU A 224 3.59 1.73 6.76
CA LEU A 224 2.22 1.34 6.39
C LEU A 224 1.29 2.54 6.28
N ALA A 225 1.37 3.48 7.23
CA ALA A 225 0.56 4.69 7.24
C ALA A 225 0.86 5.59 6.04
N LYS A 226 2.13 5.84 5.73
CA LYS A 226 2.53 6.64 4.56
C LYS A 226 2.02 6.04 3.25
N MET A 227 2.16 4.72 3.07
CA MET A 227 1.58 4.04 1.90
C MET A 227 0.06 4.17 1.88
N ASN A 228 -0.61 3.99 3.03
CA ASN A 228 -2.07 4.07 3.13
C ASN A 228 -2.59 5.46 2.75
N MET A 229 -1.91 6.53 3.18
CA MET A 229 -2.23 7.91 2.82
C MET A 229 -2.15 8.13 1.31
N ILE A 230 -1.09 7.68 0.66
CA ILE A 230 -0.92 7.80 -0.80
C ILE A 230 -1.99 7.02 -1.57
N LEU A 231 -2.36 5.82 -1.09
CA LEU A 231 -3.40 4.98 -1.69
C LEU A 231 -4.81 5.58 -1.58
N HIS A 232 -5.04 6.45 -0.58
CA HIS A 232 -6.30 7.18 -0.38
C HIS A 232 -6.24 8.64 -0.86
N ASP A 233 -5.32 8.96 -1.79
CA ASP A 233 -5.18 10.30 -2.39
C ASP A 233 -4.89 11.41 -1.35
N GLN A 234 -4.20 11.05 -0.25
CA GLN A 234 -3.66 11.97 0.77
C GLN A 234 -2.11 12.01 0.76
N PRO A 235 -1.42 12.17 -0.38
CA PRO A 235 0.04 12.10 -0.45
C PRO A 235 0.77 13.23 0.30
N THR A 236 0.05 14.28 0.71
CA THR A 236 0.61 15.41 1.48
C THR A 236 0.45 15.25 2.99
N ALA A 237 -0.07 14.11 3.47
CA ALA A 237 -0.17 13.84 4.90
C ALA A 237 1.24 13.74 5.53
N ASP A 238 1.42 14.38 6.68
CA ASP A 238 2.68 14.37 7.42
C ASP A 238 2.61 13.32 8.54
N ILE A 239 3.28 12.18 8.33
CA ILE A 239 3.32 11.05 9.25
C ILE A 239 4.76 10.77 9.65
N HIS A 240 5.03 10.75 10.97
CA HIS A 240 6.38 10.57 11.53
C HIS A 240 6.44 9.62 12.72
#